data_AF-A0A2V9SNJ8-F1
#
_entry.id   AF-A0A2V9SNJ8-F1
#
_cell.length_a   1.000
_cell.length_b   1.000
_cell.length_c   1.000
_cell.angle_alpha   90.00
_cell.angle_beta   90.00
_cell.angle_gamma   90.00
#
_symmetry.space_group_name_H-M   'P 1'
#
loop_
_entity.id
_entity.type
_entity.pdbx_description
1 polymer ?
#
loop_
_entity_poly.entity_id
_entity_poly.type
_entity_poly.pdbx_seq_one_letter_code
_entity_poly.pdbx_strand_id
1 'polypeptide(L)'
;MSQSSAAPAIAHNKPPEILSLIGDTPLVEVTQFDTGPCRLFLKLENQNPGGSIKDRIALSMIEAAEADGKLEPGGTVIEATA
;
A
#
# COMPACT_ATOMS: atom_id res chain seq x y z
N MET A 1 -7.31 44.19 11.18
CA MET A 1 -7.78 43.21 10.18
C MET A 1 -6.72 42.13 10.09
N SER A 2 -6.93 41.02 10.79
CA SER A 2 -6.02 39.89 10.84
C SER A 2 -6.17 39.08 9.55
N GLN A 3 -5.19 39.17 8.65
CA GLN A 3 -5.12 38.30 7.48
C GLN A 3 -4.62 36.93 7.95
N SER A 4 -5.57 36.01 8.12
CA SER A 4 -5.31 34.58 8.30
C SER A 4 -4.75 34.03 6.98
N SER A 5 -3.45 33.80 6.92
CA SER A 5 -2.80 33.12 5.80
C SER A 5 -3.10 31.62 5.89
N ALA A 6 -4.11 31.15 5.15
CA ALA A 6 -4.33 29.73 4.94
C ALA A 6 -3.11 29.14 4.21
N ALA A 7 -2.53 28.08 4.77
CA ALA A 7 -1.47 27.33 4.12
C ALA A 7 -1.98 26.74 2.79
N PRO A 8 -1.16 26.72 1.72
CA PRO A 8 -1.61 26.23 0.43
C PRO A 8 -1.91 24.74 0.51
N ALA A 9 -3.08 24.33 0.00
CA ALA A 9 -3.42 22.93 -0.19
C ALA A 9 -2.44 22.31 -1.20
N ILE A 10 -1.54 21.44 -0.72
CA ILE A 10 -0.63 20.72 -1.61
C ILE A 10 -1.43 19.65 -2.36
N ALA A 11 -1.82 19.96 -3.60
CA ALA A 11 -2.38 18.97 -4.51
C ALA A 11 -1.29 17.94 -4.87
N HIS A 12 -1.28 16.79 -4.18
CA HIS A 12 -0.43 15.64 -4.53
C HIS A 12 -1.03 14.92 -5.73
N ASN A 13 -0.75 15.41 -6.94
CA ASN A 13 -1.41 14.91 -8.15
C ASN A 13 -0.80 13.60 -8.72
N LYS A 14 0.02 12.88 -7.93
CA LYS A 14 0.46 11.52 -8.23
C LYS A 14 0.96 10.85 -6.94
N PRO A 15 0.49 9.64 -6.58
CA PRO A 15 1.11 8.87 -5.51
C PRO A 15 2.59 8.65 -5.85
N PRO A 16 3.50 8.63 -4.85
CA PRO A 16 4.92 8.37 -5.06
C PRO A 16 5.14 7.17 -5.98
N GLU A 17 6.11 7.25 -6.90
CA GLU A 17 6.39 6.20 -7.89
C GLU A 17 6.48 4.80 -7.25
N ILE A 18 7.01 4.69 -6.03
CA ILE A 18 7.12 3.42 -5.30
C ILE A 18 5.75 2.81 -4.92
N LEU A 19 4.73 3.62 -4.62
CA LEU A 19 3.41 3.09 -4.25
C LEU A 19 2.71 2.44 -5.45
N SER A 20 3.00 2.90 -6.67
CA SER A 20 2.47 2.29 -7.89
C SER A 20 3.05 0.89 -8.18
N LEU A 21 4.10 0.49 -7.47
CA LEU A 21 4.68 -0.85 -7.55
C LEU A 21 4.03 -1.85 -6.56
N ILE A 22 3.13 -1.38 -5.69
CA ILE A 22 2.36 -2.25 -4.79
C ILE A 22 1.27 -2.95 -5.61
N GLY A 23 1.24 -4.27 -5.55
CA GLY A 23 0.31 -5.08 -6.30
C GLY A 23 0.92 -5.70 -7.54
N ASP A 24 0.05 -6.24 -8.42
CA ASP A 24 0.43 -6.91 -9.68
C ASP A 24 1.62 -7.89 -9.60
N THR A 25 1.81 -8.48 -8.42
CA THR A 25 2.87 -9.43 -8.15
C THR A 25 2.69 -10.69 -9.00
N PRO A 26 3.77 -11.39 -9.38
CA PRO A 26 3.66 -12.59 -10.20
C PRO A 26 2.78 -13.68 -9.59
N LEU A 27 2.03 -14.38 -10.43
CA LEU A 27 1.41 -15.67 -10.12
C LEU A 27 2.24 -16.76 -10.81
N VAL A 28 2.88 -17.63 -10.03
CA VAL A 28 3.84 -18.61 -10.53
C VAL A 28 3.35 -20.02 -10.24
N GLU A 29 3.36 -20.90 -11.24
CA GLU A 29 3.04 -22.33 -11.08
C GLU A 29 4.24 -23.07 -10.47
N VAL A 30 3.97 -23.93 -9.48
CA VAL A 30 4.98 -24.80 -8.87
C VAL A 30 5.13 -26.04 -9.74
N THR A 31 6.29 -26.19 -10.40
CA THR A 31 6.55 -27.31 -11.33
C THR A 31 7.66 -28.26 -10.87
N GLN A 32 8.35 -27.95 -9.77
CA GLN A 32 9.54 -28.68 -9.30
C GLN A 32 9.35 -29.27 -7.88
N PHE A 33 8.11 -29.45 -7.45
CA PHE A 33 7.72 -30.11 -6.19
C PHE A 33 6.58 -31.09 -6.45
N ASP A 34 6.44 -32.11 -5.60
CA ASP A 34 5.23 -32.94 -5.59
C ASP A 34 4.07 -32.14 -5.00
N THR A 35 3.10 -31.81 -5.85
CA THR A 35 1.88 -31.08 -5.49
C THR A 35 0.66 -32.00 -5.36
N GLY A 36 0.87 -33.32 -5.39
CA GLY A 36 -0.19 -34.32 -5.41
C GLY A 36 -1.08 -34.18 -6.65
N PRO A 37 -2.42 -34.34 -6.52
CA PRO A 37 -3.34 -34.30 -7.66
C PRO A 37 -3.65 -32.88 -8.17
N CYS A 38 -3.05 -31.84 -7.60
CA CYS A 38 -3.43 -30.46 -7.83
C CYS A 38 -2.34 -29.68 -8.59
N ARG A 39 -2.76 -28.65 -9.34
CA ARG A 39 -1.87 -27.59 -9.83
C ARG A 39 -1.77 -26.51 -8.75
N LEU A 40 -0.55 -26.28 -8.24
CA LEU A 40 -0.29 -25.30 -7.20
C LEU A 40 0.29 -24.02 -7.80
N PHE A 41 -0.23 -22.87 -7.40
CA PHE A 41 0.26 -21.56 -7.78
C PHE A 41 0.60 -20.72 -6.56
N LEU A 42 1.67 -19.94 -6.65
CA LEU A 42 2.12 -19.00 -5.63
C LEU A 42 1.91 -17.58 -6.13
N LYS A 43 1.25 -16.75 -5.31
CA LYS A 43 1.21 -15.30 -5.50
C LYS A 43 2.40 -14.70 -4.75
N LEU A 44 3.37 -14.14 -5.47
CA LEU A 44 4.65 -13.71 -4.91
C LEU A 44 4.56 -12.33 -4.23
N GLU A 45 3.75 -12.24 -3.17
CA GLU A 45 3.52 -11.01 -2.40
C GLU A 45 4.77 -10.47 -1.68
N ASN A 46 5.82 -11.28 -1.56
CA ASN A 46 7.12 -10.80 -1.08
C ASN A 46 7.82 -9.85 -2.08
N GLN A 47 7.31 -9.71 -3.30
CA GLN A 47 7.83 -8.80 -4.32
C GLN A 47 7.17 -7.41 -4.30
N ASN A 48 6.23 -7.15 -3.40
CA ASN A 48 5.86 -5.77 -3.13
C ASN A 48 7.07 -5.02 -2.51
N PRO A 49 7.17 -3.67 -2.65
CA PRO A 49 8.35 -2.90 -2.26
C PRO A 49 8.79 -3.03 -0.78
N GLY A 50 7.84 -3.17 0.15
CA GLY A 50 8.04 -3.44 1.57
C GLY A 50 8.26 -4.91 1.90
N GLY A 51 8.32 -5.77 0.88
CA GLY A 51 8.75 -7.16 0.99
C GLY A 51 7.67 -8.13 1.49
N SER A 52 6.41 -7.69 1.60
CA SER A 52 5.32 -8.56 2.03
C SER A 52 3.95 -8.11 1.52
N ILE A 53 2.95 -8.95 1.74
CA ILE A 53 1.54 -8.65 1.44
C ILE A 53 1.00 -7.43 2.21
N LYS A 54 1.67 -6.98 3.28
CA LYS A 54 1.20 -5.87 4.12
C LYS A 54 1.16 -4.54 3.39
N ASP A 55 1.95 -4.38 2.34
CA ASP A 55 1.95 -3.16 1.52
C ASP A 55 0.58 -2.86 0.94
N ARG A 56 -0.17 -3.89 0.53
CA ARG A 56 -1.51 -3.73 -0.03
C ARG A 56 -2.48 -3.11 0.96
N ILE A 57 -2.55 -3.69 2.16
CA ILE A 57 -3.50 -3.24 3.17
C ILE A 57 -3.08 -1.91 3.79
N ALA A 58 -1.78 -1.68 3.95
CA ALA A 58 -1.25 -0.39 4.40
C ALA A 58 -1.66 0.73 3.43
N LEU A 59 -1.48 0.54 2.12
CA LEU A 59 -1.90 1.51 1.12
C LEU A 59 -3.41 1.77 1.19
N SER A 60 -4.24 0.72 1.15
CA SER A 60 -5.70 0.88 1.17
C SER A 60 -6.22 1.52 2.46
N MET A 61 -5.61 1.23 3.62
CA MET A 61 -6.01 1.84 4.90
C MET A 61 -5.69 3.33 4.94
N ILE A 62 -4.53 3.74 4.45
CA ILE A 62 -4.12 5.15 4.41
C ILE A 62 -4.96 5.93 3.41
N GLU A 63 -5.13 5.42 2.18
CA GLU A 63 -5.97 6.06 1.16
C GLU A 63 -7.42 6.25 1.64
N ALA A 64 -7.98 5.24 2.32
CA ALA A 64 -9.32 5.34 2.89
C ALA A 64 -9.37 6.38 4.03
N ALA A 65 -8.38 6.43 4.91
CA ALA A 65 -8.33 7.41 6.00
C ALA A 65 -8.18 8.85 5.49
N GLU A 66 -7.39 9.07 4.43
CA GLU A 66 -7.26 10.36 3.76
C GLU A 66 -8.56 10.75 3.05
N ALA A 67 -9.19 9.84 2.31
CA ALA A 67 -10.45 10.08 1.62
C ALA A 67 -11.62 10.39 2.58
N ASP A 68 -11.64 9.73 3.74
CA ASP A 68 -12.62 9.97 4.81
C ASP A 68 -12.32 11.24 5.64
N GLY A 69 -11.18 11.91 5.42
CA GLY A 69 -10.74 13.06 6.21
C GLY A 69 -10.32 12.72 7.64
N LYS A 70 -10.06 11.44 7.94
CA LYS A 70 -9.56 10.98 9.25
C LYS A 70 -8.05 11.16 9.40
N LEU A 71 -7.33 11.21 8.28
CA LEU A 71 -5.90 11.47 8.22
C LEU A 71 -5.65 12.72 7.36
N GLU A 72 -5.01 13.72 7.96
CA GLU A 72 -4.64 14.96 7.29
C GLU A 72 -3.11 15.02 7.06
N PRO A 73 -2.62 15.87 6.15
CA PRO A 73 -1.19 16.08 5.96
C PRO A 73 -0.47 16.43 7.27
N GLY A 74 0.57 15.68 7.61
CA GLY A 74 1.29 15.82 8.88
C GLY A 74 0.65 15.08 10.07
N GLY A 75 -0.48 14.38 9.86
CA GLY A 75 -1.09 13.50 10.84
C GLY A 75 -0.17 12.37 11.27
N THR A 76 -0.36 11.89 12.50
CA THR A 76 0.42 10.78 13.06
C THR A 76 -0.35 9.47 12.93
N VAL A 77 0.28 8.46 12.35
CA VAL A 77 -0.24 7.09 12.27
C VAL A 77 0.43 6.26 13.38
N ILE A 78 -0.39 5.54 14.16
CA ILE A 78 0.08 4.63 15.21
C ILE A 78 -0.52 3.26 14.90
N GLU A 79 0.35 2.25 14.81
CA GLU A 79 -0.05 0.87 14.57
C GLU A 79 0.71 -0.04 15.53
N ALA A 80 0.02 -1.02 16.12
CA ALA A 80 0.65 -2.01 16.99
C ALA A 80 1.08 -3.22 16.16
N THR A 81 2.36 -3.33 15.84
CA THR A 81 2.95 -4.48 15.14
C THR A 81 4.16 -5.03 15.90
N ALA A 82 4.43 -6.33 15.74
CA ALA A 82 5.66 -6.99 16.18
C ALA A 82 6.76 -6.89 15.13
#